data_AF-A0A3D0M2Y8-F1
#
_entry.id   AF-A0A3D0M2Y8-F1
#
_cell.length_a   1.000
_cell.length_b   1.000
_cell.length_c   1.000
_cell.angle_alpha   90.00
_cell.angle_beta   90.00
_cell.angle_gamma   90.00
#
_symmetry.space_group_name_H-M   'P 1'
#
loop_
_entity.id
_entity.type
_entity.pdbx_description
1 polymer ?
#
loop_
_entity_poly.entity_id
_entity_poly.type
_entity_poly.pdbx_seq_one_letter_code
_entity_poly.pdbx_strand_id
1 'polypeptide(L)' 'MKIAVIAGGLSPERDVSLSSGCLVANALRQAGHHVLLVDAYEGII' A
#
# COMPACT_ATOMS: atom_id res chain seq x y z
N MET A 1 -3.35 7.44 -13.39
CA MET A 1 -3.42 8.50 -12.34
C MET A 1 -2.27 8.31 -11.35
N LYS A 2 -1.96 9.32 -10.53
CA LYS A 2 -1.01 9.18 -9.40
C LYS A 2 -1.81 8.79 -8.16
N ILE A 3 -1.48 7.65 -7.54
CA ILE A 3 -2.24 7.08 -6.42
C ILE A 3 -1.27 6.69 -5.31
N ALA A 4 -1.59 7.03 -4.07
CA ALA A 4 -0.91 6.50 -2.88
C ALA A 4 -1.82 5.48 -2.20
N VAL A 5 -1.32 4.27 -1.98
CA VAL A 5 -1.98 3.24 -1.17
C VAL A 5 -1.33 3.27 0.21
N ILE A 6 -2.09 3.68 1.23
CA ILE A 6 -1.61 3.71 2.61
C ILE A 6 -1.98 2.38 3.28
N ALA A 7 -0.99 1.70 3.85
CA ALA A 7 -1.13 0.40 4.50
C ALA A 7 -0.23 0.31 5.74
N GLY A 8 -0.24 -0.82 6.44
CA GLY A 8 0.56 -1.01 7.66
C GLY A 8 0.01 -0.24 8.86
N GLY A 9 0.87 0.57 9.51
CA GLY A 9 0.55 1.28 10.75
C GLY A 9 0.96 0.56 12.04
N LEU A 10 0.57 1.12 13.19
CA LEU A 10 0.80 0.63 14.56
C LEU A 10 -0.41 -0.17 15.08
N SER A 11 -0.81 -1.22 14.37
CA SER A 11 -1.83 -2.14 14.88
C SER A 11 -1.33 -3.59 14.84
N PRO A 12 -1.89 -4.50 15.65
CA PRO A 12 -1.59 -5.92 15.58
C PRO A 12 -1.85 -6.53 14.18
N GLU A 13 -2.72 -5.91 13.38
CA GLU A 13 -3.06 -6.31 12.02
C GLU A 13 -2.13 -5.69 10.96
N ARG A 14 -1.01 -5.08 11.35
CA ARG A 14 -0.04 -4.44 10.45
C ARG A 14 0.32 -5.28 9.23
N ASP A 15 0.68 -6.55 9.44
CA ASP A 15 1.09 -7.44 8.36
C ASP A 15 -0.08 -7.78 7.42
N VAL A 16 -1.30 -7.86 7.96
CA VAL A 16 -2.53 -8.06 7.17
C VAL A 16 -2.82 -6.83 6.31
N SER A 17 -2.66 -5.63 6.90
CA SER A 17 -2.81 -4.35 6.22
C SER A 17 -1.79 -4.20 5.08
N LEU A 18 -0.51 -4.50 5.34
CA LEU A 18 0.56 -4.48 4.34
C LEU A 18 0.31 -5.48 3.20
N SER A 19 -0.03 -6.72 3.52
CA SER A 19 -0.34 -7.75 2.52
C SER A 19 -1.49 -7.32 1.61
N SER A 20 -2.58 -6.83 2.19
CA SER A 20 -3.74 -6.34 1.44
C SER A 20 -3.40 -5.10 0.59
N GLY A 21 -2.67 -4.15 1.17
CA GLY A 21 -2.21 -2.93 0.48
C GLY A 21 -1.30 -3.24 -0.71
N CYS A 22 -0.39 -4.20 -0.58
CA CYS A 22 0.46 -4.68 -1.67
C CYS A 22 -0.38 -5.23 -2.84
N LEU A 23 -1.39 -6.05 -2.55
CA LEU A 23 -2.27 -6.61 -3.59
C LEU A 23 -3.03 -5.51 -4.33
N VAL A 24 -3.59 -4.55 -3.60
CA VAL A 24 -4.29 -3.38 -4.19
C VAL A 24 -3.33 -2.53 -5.02
N ALA A 25 -2.13 -2.24 -4.50
CA ALA A 25 -1.14 -1.46 -5.22
C ALA A 25 -0.72 -2.14 -6.53
N ASN A 26 -0.54 -3.46 -6.51
CA ASN A 26 -0.20 -4.24 -7.71
C ASN A 26 -1.33 -4.26 -8.74
N ALA A 27 -2.59 -4.43 -8.31
CA ALA A 27 -3.74 -4.35 -9.21
C ALA A 27 -3.85 -2.97 -9.88
N LEU A 28 -3.66 -1.89 -9.11
CA LEU A 28 -3.67 -0.52 -9.65
C LEU A 28 -2.49 -0.27 -10.60
N ARG A 29 -1.30 -0.83 -10.34
CA ARG A 29 -0.15 -0.77 -11.27
C ARG A 29 -0.45 -1.51 -12.56
N GLN A 30 -1.04 -2.70 -12.49
CA GLN A 30 -1.46 -3.47 -13.66
C GLN A 30 -2.52 -2.74 -14.50
N ALA A 31 -3.37 -1.94 -13.87
CA ALA A 31 -4.32 -1.05 -14.54
C ALA A 31 -3.68 0.21 -15.18
N GLY A 32 -2.34 0.33 -15.16
CA GLY A 32 -1.62 1.45 -15.78
C GLY A 32 -1.56 2.72 -14.92
N HIS A 33 -1.74 2.62 -13.60
CA HIS A 33 -1.61 3.74 -12.69
C HIS A 33 -0.19 3.85 -12.12
N HIS A 34 0.23 5.08 -11.82
CA HIS A 34 1.45 5.34 -11.05
C HIS A 34 1.11 5.22 -9.57
N VAL A 35 1.57 4.16 -8.92
CA VAL A 35 1.17 3.82 -7.56
C VAL A 35 2.37 3.77 -6.63
N LEU A 36 2.25 4.47 -5.50
CA LEU A 36 3.16 4.40 -4.37
C LEU A 36 2.48 3.61 -3.24
N LEU A 37 3.20 2.67 -2.64
CA LEU A 37 2.77 2.05 -1.38
C LEU A 37 3.43 2.84 -0.24
N VAL A 38 2.66 3.20 0.76
CA VAL A 38 3.14 3.96 1.91
C VAL A 38 2.70 3.23 3.17
N ASP A 39 3.68 2.88 3.99
CA ASP A 39 3.46 2.43 5.34
C ASP A 39 3.06 3.61 6.23
N ALA A 40 1.95 3.51 6.94
CA ALA A 40 1.48 4.55 7.86
C ALA A 40 2.40 4.76 9.08
N TYR A 41 3.32 3.83 9.37
CA TYR A 41 4.31 3.92 10.44
C TYR A 41 5.73 4.18 9.90
N GLU A 42 6.18 3.40 8.91
CA GLU A 42 7.56 3.46 8.38
C GLU A 42 7.75 4.46 7.23
N GLY A 43 6.66 4.96 6.62
CA GLY A 43 6.73 5.83 5.45
C GLY A 43 6.81 5.06 4.13
N ILE A 44 7.57 5.56 3.15
CA ILE A 44 7.56 5.00 1.79
C ILE A 44 8.27 3.64 1.76
N ILE A 45 7.61 2.62 1.19
CA ILE A 45 8.09 1.24 1.03
C ILE A 45 8.00 0.76 -0.41
#